data_AF-A0A9P7BZX9-F1
#
_entry.id   AF-A0A9P7BZX9-F1
#
_cell.length_a   1.000
_cell.length_b   1.000
_cell.length_c   1.000
_cell.angle_alpha   90.00
_cell.angle_beta   90.00
_cell.angle_gamma   90.00
#
_symmetry.space_group_name_H-M   'P 1'
#
loop_
_entity.id
_entity.type
_entity.pdbx_description
1 polymer ?
#
loop_
_entity_poly.entity_id
_entity_poly.type
_entity_poly.pdbx_seq_one_letter_code
_entity_poly.pdbx_strand_id
1 'polypeptide(L)'
;MLGGAALRERALTAAGRIARATGVRLMSETSNRRIERGGDRTPVDRLPYPIDMAVAKLKDVKHLVLAGAKAPVGFFAYPGKPSLLAPPDSNKVQMASYEEDLAHAQEKLADE
;
A
#
# COMPACT_ATOMS: atom_id res chain seq x y z
N MET A 1 0.86 -2.00 -0.74
CA MET A 1 0.66 -0.60 -0.35
C MET A 1 0.58 0.24 -1.61
N LEU A 2 -0.46 1.07 -1.72
CA LEU A 2 -0.79 1.84 -2.91
C LEU A 2 -0.59 3.34 -2.63
N GLY A 3 0.06 4.05 -3.54
CA GLY A 3 0.29 5.49 -3.45
C GLY A 3 0.00 6.20 -4.77
N GLY A 4 -0.16 7.52 -4.73
CA GLY A 4 -0.28 8.35 -5.93
C GLY A 4 -1.40 7.93 -6.89
N ALA A 5 -1.04 7.61 -8.14
CA ALA A 5 -1.99 7.20 -9.17
C ALA A 5 -2.53 5.77 -8.99
N ALA A 6 -1.90 4.93 -8.14
CA ALA A 6 -2.42 3.60 -7.81
C ALA A 6 -3.76 3.63 -7.02
N LEU A 7 -4.17 4.83 -6.58
CA LEU A 7 -5.40 5.10 -5.83
C LEU A 7 -6.49 5.78 -6.71
N ARG A 8 -6.39 5.59 -8.03
CA ARG A 8 -7.37 6.03 -9.04
C ARG A 8 -8.11 4.82 -9.60
N GLU A 9 -9.29 5.04 -10.15
CA GLU A 9 -10.27 4.02 -10.51
C GLU A 9 -9.67 2.88 -11.34
N ARG A 10 -9.00 3.20 -12.45
CA ARG A 10 -8.35 2.21 -13.32
C ARG A 10 -7.39 1.30 -12.53
N ALA A 11 -6.48 1.91 -11.77
CA ALA A 11 -5.53 1.20 -10.92
C ALA A 11 -6.19 0.43 -9.76
N LEU A 12 -7.23 0.99 -9.13
CA LEU A 12 -7.97 0.36 -8.04
C LEU A 12 -8.74 -0.88 -8.52
N THR A 13 -9.30 -0.84 -9.72
CA THR A 13 -9.95 -2.00 -10.35
C THR A 13 -8.94 -3.13 -10.53
N ALA A 14 -7.75 -2.84 -11.07
CA ALA A 14 -6.67 -3.82 -11.17
C ALA A 14 -6.19 -4.32 -9.80
N ALA A 15 -6.00 -3.41 -8.82
CA ALA A 15 -5.64 -3.78 -7.45
C ALA A 15 -6.66 -4.72 -6.80
N GLY A 16 -7.96 -4.50 -7.05
CA GLY A 16 -9.03 -5.37 -6.56
C GLY A 16 -8.99 -6.76 -7.16
N ARG A 17 -8.70 -6.86 -8.47
CA ARG A 17 -8.48 -8.15 -9.15
C ARG A 17 -7.30 -8.90 -8.54
N ILE A 18 -6.15 -8.22 -8.35
CA ILE A 18 -4.97 -8.80 -7.68
C ILE A 18 -5.31 -9.26 -6.26
N ALA A 19 -5.98 -8.42 -5.47
CA ALA A 19 -6.37 -8.75 -4.10
C ALA A 19 -7.29 -9.96 -4.02
N ARG A 20 -8.25 -10.08 -4.94
CA ARG A 20 -9.15 -11.23 -5.02
C ARG A 20 -8.40 -12.51 -5.42
N ALA A 21 -7.45 -12.42 -6.36
CA ALA A 21 -6.69 -13.57 -6.85
C ALA A 21 -5.67 -14.08 -5.83
N THR A 22 -5.05 -13.18 -5.06
CA THR A 22 -3.89 -13.50 -4.20
C THR A 22 -4.20 -13.47 -2.70
N GLY A 23 -5.35 -12.91 -2.30
CA GLY A 23 -5.69 -12.71 -0.89
C GLY A 23 -4.92 -11.59 -0.19
N VAL A 24 -4.16 -10.76 -0.93
CA VAL A 24 -3.41 -9.66 -0.32
C VAL A 24 -4.34 -8.58 0.26
N ARG A 25 -3.88 -7.95 1.34
CA ARG A 25 -4.55 -6.77 1.92
C ARG A 25 -4.12 -5.51 1.18
N LEU A 26 -5.10 -4.73 0.71
CA LEU A 26 -4.83 -3.42 0.11
C LEU A 26 -4.82 -2.34 1.18
N MET A 27 -3.76 -1.52 1.15
CA MET A 27 -3.59 -0.40 2.08
C MET A 27 -2.94 0.78 1.37
N SER A 28 -3.37 2.00 1.66
CA SER A 28 -2.71 3.23 1.21
C SER A 28 -1.67 3.70 2.21
N GLU A 29 -0.81 4.63 1.79
CA GLU A 29 -0.01 5.44 2.71
C GLU A 29 -0.91 6.18 3.71
N THR A 30 -0.35 6.68 4.80
CA THR A 30 -1.09 7.46 5.80
C THR A 30 -1.61 8.78 5.22
N SER A 31 -0.80 9.44 4.39
CA SER A 31 -1.12 10.70 3.73
C SER A 31 -1.18 10.50 2.23
N ASN A 32 -2.28 10.91 1.59
CA ASN A 32 -2.47 10.74 0.14
C ASN A 32 -3.10 12.01 -0.43
N ARG A 33 -2.63 12.46 -1.60
CA ARG A 33 -3.21 13.63 -2.30
C ARG A 33 -4.70 13.45 -2.61
N ARG A 34 -5.10 12.26 -3.04
CA ARG A 34 -6.49 11.89 -3.34
C ARG A 34 -6.61 10.38 -3.36
N ILE A 35 -7.73 9.86 -2.86
CA ILE A 35 -8.14 8.46 -2.94
C ILE A 35 -9.54 8.45 -3.52
N GLU A 36 -9.77 7.74 -4.62
CA GLU A 36 -11.13 7.52 -5.13
C GLU A 36 -11.78 6.35 -4.38
N ARG A 37 -13.00 6.54 -3.89
CA ARG A 37 -13.68 5.60 -2.98
C ARG A 37 -15.20 5.62 -3.22
N GLY A 38 -15.89 4.60 -2.72
CA GLY A 38 -17.36 4.47 -2.81
C GLY A 38 -17.84 3.92 -4.15
N GLY A 39 -19.14 3.62 -4.22
CA GLY A 39 -19.73 2.85 -5.31
C GLY A 39 -19.09 1.46 -5.39
N ASP A 40 -18.86 0.99 -6.61
CA ASP A 40 -18.29 -0.35 -6.88
C ASP A 40 -16.75 -0.38 -6.87
N ARG A 41 -16.11 0.71 -6.41
CA ARG A 41 -14.65 0.80 -6.39
C ARG A 41 -14.05 -0.09 -5.29
N THR A 42 -12.93 -0.72 -5.61
CA THR A 42 -12.14 -1.52 -4.66
C THR A 42 -11.84 -0.74 -3.38
N PRO A 43 -12.26 -1.23 -2.20
CA PRO A 43 -11.94 -0.58 -0.94
C PRO A 43 -10.46 -0.73 -0.61
N VAL A 44 -9.86 0.35 -0.12
CA VAL A 44 -8.46 0.38 0.33
C VAL A 44 -8.41 1.00 1.70
N ASP A 45 -7.90 0.25 2.67
CA ASP A 45 -7.66 0.74 4.03
C ASP A 45 -6.56 1.79 4.03
N ARG A 46 -6.58 2.73 4.98
CA ARG A 46 -5.48 3.68 5.18
C ARG A 46 -4.59 3.19 6.31
N LEU A 47 -3.27 3.27 6.13
CA LEU A 47 -2.34 3.01 7.25
C LEU A 47 -2.60 4.03 8.38
N PRO A 48 -2.85 3.59 9.62
CA PRO A 48 -3.08 4.50 10.74
C PRO A 48 -1.91 5.48 10.94
N TYR A 49 -2.21 6.71 11.36
CA TYR A 49 -1.18 7.67 11.75
C TYR A 49 -0.52 7.37 13.10
N PRO A 50 -1.27 6.98 14.17
CA PRO A 50 -0.64 6.63 15.44
C PRO A 50 0.33 5.46 15.27
N ILE A 51 1.59 5.66 15.68
CA ILE A 51 2.68 4.71 15.42
C ILE A 51 2.37 3.31 15.93
N ASP A 52 1.79 3.19 17.13
CA ASP A 52 1.46 1.89 17.72
C ASP A 52 0.39 1.14 16.92
N MET A 53 -0.61 1.86 16.39
CA MET A 53 -1.61 1.26 15.51
C MET A 53 -1.01 0.85 14.17
N ALA A 54 -0.10 1.66 13.62
CA ALA A 54 0.55 1.37 12.34
C ALA A 54 1.47 0.14 12.43
N VAL A 55 2.29 0.06 13.48
CA VAL A 55 3.13 -1.11 13.77
C VAL A 55 2.25 -2.34 14.00
N ALA A 56 1.19 -2.23 14.80
CA ALA A 56 0.27 -3.35 15.04
C ALA A 56 -0.44 -3.82 13.77
N LYS A 57 -0.80 -2.91 12.85
CA LYS A 57 -1.45 -3.24 11.57
C LYS A 57 -0.50 -3.95 10.59
N LEU A 58 0.81 -3.75 10.72
CA LEU A 58 1.84 -4.31 9.83
C LEU A 58 2.59 -5.51 10.44
N LYS A 59 2.39 -5.83 11.72
CA LYS A 59 3.20 -6.81 12.47
C LYS A 59 3.30 -8.21 11.85
N ASP A 60 2.31 -8.61 11.06
CA ASP A 60 2.17 -9.92 10.42
C ASP A 60 2.57 -9.91 8.94
N VAL A 61 3.03 -8.77 8.41
CA VAL A 61 3.40 -8.61 7.01
C VAL A 61 4.77 -9.23 6.76
N LYS A 62 4.80 -10.34 6.02
CA LYS A 62 6.03 -10.94 5.48
C LYS A 62 6.47 -10.32 4.15
N HIS A 63 5.51 -9.90 3.32
CA HIS A 63 5.76 -9.29 2.03
C HIS A 63 5.04 -7.96 1.92
N LEU A 64 5.78 -6.88 1.72
CA LEU A 64 5.25 -5.55 1.50
C LEU A 64 5.50 -5.13 0.04
N VAL A 65 4.47 -5.30 -0.79
CA VAL A 65 4.50 -4.86 -2.19
C VAL A 65 4.15 -3.38 -2.26
N LEU A 66 4.95 -2.57 -2.96
CA LEU A 66 4.81 -1.12 -3.09
C LEU A 66 4.48 -0.75 -4.54
N ALA A 67 3.34 -0.09 -4.75
CA ALA A 67 2.94 0.46 -6.06
C ALA A 67 2.69 1.97 -5.91
N GLY A 68 3.63 2.78 -6.41
CA GLY A 68 3.60 4.24 -6.26
C GLY A 68 3.70 4.74 -4.83
N ALA A 69 4.02 3.85 -3.88
CA ALA A 69 4.15 4.13 -2.45
C ALA A 69 5.58 3.93 -1.99
N LYS A 70 5.95 4.57 -0.88
CA LYS A 70 7.22 4.32 -0.19
C LYS A 70 7.02 3.32 0.94
N ALA A 71 8.12 2.70 1.37
CA ALA A 71 8.09 1.88 2.58
C ALA A 71 7.65 2.75 3.78
N PRO A 72 6.69 2.28 4.60
CA PRO A 72 6.10 3.10 5.65
C PRO A 72 7.11 3.33 6.79
N VAL A 73 7.36 4.60 7.08
CA VAL A 73 8.22 5.07 8.17
C VAL A 73 7.40 5.83 9.21
N GLY A 74 7.89 5.85 10.45
CA GLY A 74 7.38 6.74 11.48
C GLY A 74 7.55 8.20 11.06
N PHE A 75 6.55 9.02 11.34
CA PHE A 75 6.57 10.44 10.98
C PHE A 75 7.58 11.25 11.82
N PHE A 76 7.76 10.86 13.09
CA PHE A 76 8.75 11.41 14.01
C PHE A 76 9.67 10.30 14.54
N ALA A 77 10.79 10.69 15.13
CA ALA A 77 11.58 9.81 15.97
C ALA A 77 10.89 9.65 17.33
N TYR A 78 10.22 8.52 17.53
CA TYR A 78 9.57 8.20 18.81
C TYR A 78 10.53 7.35 19.65
N PRO A 79 10.90 7.79 20.88
CA PRO A 79 11.75 7.01 21.76
C PRO A 79 11.21 5.59 21.98
N GLY A 80 12.05 4.58 21.76
CA GLY A 80 11.70 3.16 21.94
C GLY A 80 10.77 2.57 20.88
N LYS A 81 10.50 3.28 19.77
CA LYS A 81 9.71 2.76 18.65
C LYS A 81 10.55 2.60 17.38
N PRO A 82 10.21 1.66 16.49
CA PRO A 82 10.96 1.48 15.26
C PRO A 82 10.69 2.62 14.26
N SER A 83 11.74 3.03 13.53
CA SER A 83 11.59 4.00 12.43
C SER A 83 10.85 3.40 11.23
N LEU A 84 11.02 2.10 10.98
CA LEU A 84 10.26 1.35 9.97
C LEU A 84 9.02 0.75 10.62
N LEU A 85 7.86 0.95 10.00
CA LEU A 85 6.59 0.48 10.57
C LEU A 85 6.31 -1.00 10.25
N ALA A 86 6.87 -1.49 9.14
CA ALA A 86 6.83 -2.91 8.81
C ALA A 86 7.94 -3.68 9.54
N PRO A 87 7.76 -4.99 9.82
CA PRO A 87 8.77 -5.84 10.43
C PRO A 87 10.12 -5.77 9.68
N PRO A 88 11.26 -5.79 10.39
CA PRO A 88 12.58 -5.68 9.77
C PRO A 88 12.90 -6.83 8.81
N ASP A 89 12.32 -8.02 9.06
CA ASP A 89 12.42 -9.23 8.26
C ASP A 89 11.39 -9.29 7.11
N SER A 90 10.50 -8.29 7.01
CA SER A 90 9.55 -8.22 5.88
C SER A 90 10.29 -7.94 4.56
N ASN A 91 10.01 -8.76 3.54
CA ASN A 91 10.51 -8.55 2.19
C ASN A 91 9.71 -7.42 1.52
N LYS A 92 10.41 -6.35 1.13
CA LYS A 92 9.82 -5.18 0.49
C LYS A 92 10.07 -5.29 -1.01
N VAL A 93 8.98 -5.31 -1.78
CA VAL A 93 9.03 -5.42 -3.24
C VAL A 93 8.50 -4.14 -3.84
N GLN A 94 9.35 -3.38 -4.51
CA GLN A 94 8.90 -2.26 -5.34
C GLN A 94 8.34 -2.84 -6.64
N MET A 95 7.01 -2.84 -6.80
CA MET A 95 6.37 -3.29 -8.04
C MET A 95 6.41 -2.20 -9.10
N ALA A 96 6.14 -0.95 -8.70
CA ALA A 96 6.28 0.22 -9.57
C ALA A 96 6.53 1.47 -8.72
N SER A 97 7.42 2.34 -9.17
CA SER A 97 7.72 3.66 -8.60
C SER A 97 6.67 4.70 -8.98
N TYR A 98 6.69 5.87 -8.34
CA TYR A 98 5.71 6.93 -8.62
C TYR A 98 5.87 7.59 -10.00
N GLU A 99 7.00 7.35 -10.68
CA GLU A 99 7.33 7.91 -12.00
C GLU A 99 6.80 7.04 -13.15
N GLU A 100 6.37 5.82 -12.84
CA GLU A 100 5.88 4.85 -13.82
C GLU A 100 4.35 4.93 -13.99
N ASP A 101 3.84 4.34 -15.08
CA ASP A 101 2.40 4.15 -15.26
C ASP A 101 1.89 3.05 -14.32
N LEU A 102 1.46 3.48 -13.13
CA LEU A 102 0.95 2.59 -12.09
C LEU A 102 -0.29 1.81 -12.52
N ALA A 103 -1.16 2.41 -13.33
CA ALA A 103 -2.37 1.73 -13.79
C ALA A 103 -2.00 0.58 -14.73
N HIS A 104 -1.14 0.85 -15.70
CA HIS A 104 -0.64 -0.18 -16.62
C HIS A 104 0.13 -1.29 -15.88
N ALA A 105 1.01 -0.94 -14.93
CA ALA A 105 1.77 -1.93 -14.16
C ALA A 105 0.85 -2.86 -13.34
N GLN A 106 -0.18 -2.31 -12.70
CA GLN A 106 -1.14 -3.10 -11.93
C GLN A 106 -2.05 -3.95 -12.82
N GLU A 107 -2.47 -3.44 -13.98
CA GLU A 107 -3.24 -4.22 -14.95
C GLU A 107 -2.44 -5.40 -15.47
N LYS A 108 -1.19 -5.17 -15.89
CA LYS A 108 -0.32 -6.23 -16.37
C LYS A 108 -0.16 -7.35 -15.34
N LEU A 109 0.02 -7.01 -14.06
CA LEU A 109 0.09 -8.02 -13.00
C LEU A 109 -1.26 -8.71 -12.73
N ALA A 110 -2.38 -8.01 -12.95
CA ALA A 110 -3.71 -8.57 -12.74
C ALA A 110 -4.14 -9.57 -13.83
N ASP A 111 -3.51 -9.50 -15.00
CA ASP A 111 -3.83 -10.30 -16.18
C ASP A 111 -2.90 -11.53 -16.36
N GLU A 112 -1.92 -11.72 -15.45
CA GLU A 112 -1.08 -12.93 -15.32
C GLU A 112 -1.79 -14.00 -14.47
#